data_AF-A0A812ECM3-F1
#
_entry.id   AF-A0A812ECM3-F1
#
_cell.length_a   1.000
_cell.length_b   1.000
_cell.length_c   1.000
_cell.angle_alpha   90.00
_cell.angle_beta   90.00
_cell.angle_gamma   90.00
#
_symmetry.space_group_name_H-M   'P 1'
#
loop_
_entity.id
_entity.type
_entity.pdbx_description
1 polymer ?
#
loop_
_entity_poly.entity_id
_entity_poly.type
_entity_poly.pdbx_seq_one_letter_code
_entity_poly.pdbx_strand_id
1 'polypeptide(L)'
;MIIYEVNASSRCLFHCCLVFQPLPPHLPDSDEDADEQFVFHKGGPGQLDSKSKLDRECLRQAKETWDLVYSWYGTEKDWKIECGTNPIDGCVRGKKSNGGYKIFLLQAYLDINPHELWEELVFKAPEMPKWNPTVLESRTIHPLTDTCDISYYVAAAGAKGLVKSRDFVVVRRWGNRRGIYMSVGVSITYPGMPPVKKHVRGENGPGGVLLAPLPGESNKCEFTWYCNTNLKGMLPHKLVDTAMGGMLMDYLKYLRFRVEQINKQRGR
;
A
#
# COMPACT_ATOMS: atom_id res chain seq x y z
N MET A 1 5.05 45.79 -18.59
CA MET A 1 6.15 45.25 -19.42
C MET A 1 7.45 45.52 -18.70
N ILE A 2 7.91 44.56 -17.89
CA ILE A 2 9.27 44.49 -17.37
C ILE A 2 9.65 43.00 -17.46
N ILE A 3 10.62 42.72 -18.30
CA ILE A 3 11.24 41.43 -18.54
C ILE A 3 12.52 41.41 -17.70
N TYR A 4 12.74 40.35 -16.92
CA TYR A 4 14.06 39.92 -16.45
C TYR A 4 14.03 38.39 -16.46
N GLU A 5 14.48 37.78 -17.56
CA GLU A 5 15.83 37.26 -17.78
C GLU A 5 16.23 36.10 -16.87
N VAL A 6 16.39 34.96 -17.55
CA VAL A 6 16.84 33.66 -17.09
C VAL A 6 18.34 33.72 -16.85
N ASN A 7 18.80 33.17 -15.73
CA ASN A 7 20.22 32.81 -15.61
C ASN A 7 20.34 31.34 -15.19
N ALA A 8 20.89 30.56 -16.13
CA ALA A 8 21.20 29.16 -16.00
C ALA A 8 22.70 29.02 -15.74
N SER A 9 23.09 28.29 -14.68
CA SER A 9 24.34 27.52 -14.53
C SER A 9 24.49 27.22 -13.04
N SER A 10 24.36 25.98 -12.57
CA SER A 10 25.49 25.06 -12.66
C SER A 10 25.01 23.61 -12.70
N ARG A 11 25.42 22.92 -13.75
CA ARG A 11 25.30 21.48 -13.93
C ARG A 11 26.33 20.79 -13.03
N CYS A 12 25.89 19.85 -12.22
CA CYS A 12 26.70 18.68 -11.87
C CYS A 12 25.95 17.44 -12.34
N LEU A 13 26.39 16.94 -13.48
CA LEU A 13 26.07 15.62 -14.01
C LEU A 13 26.77 14.59 -13.12
N PHE A 14 26.01 13.67 -12.52
CA PHE A 14 26.48 12.30 -12.37
C PHE A 14 25.36 11.32 -12.69
N HIS A 15 25.72 10.48 -13.66
CA HIS A 15 25.01 9.40 -14.28
C HIS A 15 24.79 8.29 -13.26
N CYS A 16 23.56 7.76 -13.13
CA CYS A 16 23.36 6.38 -12.70
C CYS A 16 22.06 5.84 -13.27
N CYS A 17 22.22 5.00 -14.29
CA CYS A 17 21.29 4.09 -14.94
C CYS A 17 19.83 4.09 -14.45
N LEU A 18 18.98 4.82 -15.18
CA LEU A 18 17.57 4.48 -15.31
C LEU A 18 17.49 3.18 -16.12
N VAL A 19 17.48 2.03 -15.44
CA VAL A 19 16.87 0.84 -16.03
C VAL A 19 15.37 1.02 -15.85
N PHE A 20 14.75 1.72 -16.80
CA PHE A 20 13.33 1.50 -17.06
C PHE A 20 13.22 0.07 -17.59
N GLN A 21 12.93 -0.88 -16.71
CA GLN A 21 12.35 -2.12 -17.20
C GLN A 21 10.95 -1.77 -17.74
N PRO A 22 10.62 -2.14 -18.99
CA PRO A 22 9.26 -1.98 -19.48
C PRO A 22 8.32 -2.77 -18.55
N LEU A 23 7.20 -2.14 -18.17
CA LEU A 23 6.10 -2.83 -17.51
C LEU A 23 5.69 -4.04 -18.39
N PRO A 24 5.60 -5.25 -17.83
CA PRO A 24 5.14 -6.40 -18.60
C PRO A 24 3.71 -6.15 -19.08
N PRO A 25 3.39 -6.39 -20.36
CA PRO A 25 2.03 -6.28 -20.85
C PRO A 25 1.21 -7.44 -20.29
N HIS A 26 0.25 -7.12 -19.43
CA HIS A 26 -0.71 -8.03 -18.80
C HIS A 26 -0.10 -9.09 -17.87
N LEU A 27 -0.36 -8.93 -16.57
CA LEU A 27 -0.19 -10.01 -15.59
C LEU A 27 -1.32 -11.03 -15.80
N PRO A 28 -1.02 -12.32 -15.98
CA PRO A 28 -2.06 -13.34 -16.11
C PRO A 28 -2.88 -13.44 -14.82
N ASP A 29 -4.18 -13.70 -14.97
CA ASP A 29 -5.07 -14.02 -13.86
C ASP A 29 -4.50 -15.21 -13.09
N SER A 30 -4.17 -15.03 -11.81
CA SER A 30 -3.74 -16.14 -10.96
C SER A 30 -4.98 -16.89 -10.48
N ASP A 31 -5.52 -17.76 -11.34
CA ASP A 31 -6.40 -18.84 -10.90
C ASP A 31 -5.55 -19.89 -10.16
N GLU A 32 -5.99 -20.23 -8.96
CA GLU A 32 -5.38 -21.28 -8.14
C GLU A 32 -5.53 -22.64 -8.84
N ASP A 33 -4.48 -23.46 -8.73
CA ASP A 33 -4.31 -24.84 -9.22
C ASP A 33 -3.66 -25.05 -10.60
N ALA A 34 -3.05 -24.01 -11.19
CA ALA A 34 -2.00 -24.21 -12.20
C ALA A 34 -0.62 -24.12 -11.53
N ASP A 35 -0.02 -25.28 -11.30
CA ASP A 35 1.39 -25.45 -10.93
C ASP A 35 2.31 -24.50 -11.71
N GLU A 36 3.17 -23.76 -10.99
CA GLU A 36 4.55 -23.42 -11.36
C GLU A 36 4.92 -23.18 -12.85
N GLN A 37 4.03 -22.61 -13.65
CA GLN A 37 4.28 -22.45 -15.08
C GLN A 37 3.87 -21.05 -15.57
N PHE A 38 4.92 -20.24 -15.76
CA PHE A 38 5.02 -19.06 -16.63
C PHE A 38 4.59 -17.70 -16.08
N VAL A 39 5.46 -17.15 -15.23
CA VAL A 39 6.16 -15.90 -15.59
C VAL A 39 7.67 -16.21 -15.60
N PHE A 40 8.12 -16.95 -16.62
CA PHE A 40 9.55 -17.14 -16.86
C PHE A 40 10.10 -15.90 -17.59
N HIS A 41 10.58 -14.92 -16.82
CA HIS A 41 11.79 -14.19 -17.18
C HIS A 41 12.84 -14.42 -16.09
N LYS A 42 13.65 -15.47 -16.32
CA LYS A 42 14.90 -15.83 -15.64
C LYS A 42 14.84 -16.04 -14.11
N GLY A 43 14.13 -17.08 -13.68
CA GLY A 43 14.23 -17.61 -12.33
C GLY A 43 13.75 -19.06 -12.26
N GLY A 44 14.63 -20.03 -12.54
CA GLY A 44 14.29 -21.45 -12.42
C GLY A 44 14.08 -21.91 -10.96
N PRO A 45 13.62 -23.15 -10.71
CA PRO A 45 13.37 -23.71 -9.37
C PRO A 45 14.55 -23.59 -8.38
N GLY A 46 15.79 -23.44 -8.87
CA GLY A 46 16.96 -23.12 -8.05
C GLY A 46 16.97 -21.73 -7.40
N GLN A 47 16.04 -20.83 -7.73
CA GLN A 47 16.04 -19.46 -7.20
C GLN A 47 15.50 -19.40 -5.75
N LEU A 48 14.54 -20.25 -5.36
CA LEU A 48 14.04 -20.31 -3.98
C LEU A 48 15.07 -20.97 -3.03
N ASP A 49 15.81 -21.97 -3.53
CA ASP A 49 16.88 -22.66 -2.79
C ASP A 49 18.08 -21.73 -2.52
N SER A 50 18.31 -20.76 -3.41
CA SER A 50 19.36 -19.73 -3.23
C SER A 50 19.01 -18.62 -2.23
N LYS A 51 17.74 -18.50 -1.82
CA LYS A 51 17.28 -17.43 -0.93
C LYS A 51 17.76 -17.63 0.51
N SER A 52 17.89 -16.54 1.25
CA SER A 52 18.23 -16.63 2.68
C SER A 52 17.07 -17.25 3.48
N LYS A 53 17.35 -17.76 4.70
CA LYS A 53 16.29 -18.21 5.62
C LYS A 53 15.30 -17.08 5.92
N LEU A 54 15.78 -15.84 6.05
CA LEU A 54 14.97 -14.66 6.28
C LEU A 54 14.06 -14.37 5.09
N ASP A 55 14.58 -14.48 3.87
CA ASP A 55 13.81 -14.23 2.64
C ASP A 55 12.67 -15.24 2.50
N ARG A 56 12.95 -16.52 2.72
CA ARG A 56 11.92 -17.59 2.69
C ARG A 56 10.82 -17.33 3.73
N GLU A 57 11.20 -16.90 4.92
CA GLU A 57 10.26 -16.56 5.98
C GLU A 57 9.41 -15.32 5.62
N CYS A 58 10.02 -14.30 5.02
CA CYS A 58 9.29 -13.13 4.51
C CYS A 58 8.29 -13.53 3.41
N LEU A 59 8.70 -14.37 2.46
CA LEU A 59 7.84 -14.87 1.39
C LEU A 59 6.65 -15.68 1.94
N ARG A 60 6.88 -16.51 2.96
CA ARG A 60 5.82 -17.25 3.67
C ARG A 60 4.81 -16.29 4.32
N GLN A 61 5.28 -15.32 5.10
CA GLN A 61 4.42 -14.32 5.74
C GLN A 61 3.63 -13.48 4.72
N ALA A 62 4.26 -13.14 3.60
CA ALA A 62 3.61 -12.40 2.52
C ALA A 62 2.50 -13.21 1.84
N LYS A 63 2.70 -14.52 1.64
CA LYS A 63 1.66 -15.42 1.11
C LYS A 63 0.50 -15.60 2.11
N GLU A 64 0.80 -15.83 3.38
CA GLU A 64 -0.24 -15.97 4.42
C GLU A 64 -1.07 -14.69 4.57
N THR A 65 -0.41 -13.53 4.48
CA THR A 65 -1.07 -12.23 4.48
C THR A 65 -1.97 -12.07 3.25
N TRP A 66 -1.52 -12.49 2.07
CA TRP A 66 -2.31 -12.48 0.85
C TRP A 66 -3.59 -13.29 0.98
N ASP A 67 -3.50 -14.53 1.42
CA ASP A 67 -4.66 -15.42 1.56
C ASP A 67 -5.63 -14.91 2.63
N LEU A 68 -5.12 -14.45 3.78
CA LEU A 68 -5.94 -13.90 4.85
C LEU A 68 -6.67 -12.62 4.44
N VAL A 69 -5.95 -11.65 3.87
CA VAL A 69 -6.57 -10.37 3.49
C VAL A 69 -7.59 -10.58 2.36
N TYR A 70 -7.30 -11.48 1.40
CA TYR A 70 -8.27 -11.83 0.36
C TYR A 70 -9.55 -12.45 0.96
N SER A 71 -9.44 -13.28 2.01
CA SER A 71 -10.61 -13.86 2.68
C SER A 71 -11.54 -12.83 3.35
N TRP A 72 -11.07 -11.59 3.59
CA TRP A 72 -11.91 -10.53 4.13
C TRP A 72 -12.73 -9.81 3.07
N TYR A 73 -12.35 -9.95 1.80
CA TYR A 73 -13.07 -9.35 0.69
C TYR A 73 -14.48 -9.92 0.59
N GLY A 74 -15.47 -9.04 0.42
CA GLY A 74 -16.89 -9.38 0.40
C GLY A 74 -17.54 -9.51 1.79
N THR A 75 -16.77 -9.42 2.88
CA THR A 75 -17.29 -9.47 4.26
C THR A 75 -17.53 -8.09 4.87
N GLU A 76 -17.34 -7.02 4.10
CA GLU A 76 -17.29 -5.63 4.60
C GLU A 76 -18.58 -5.19 5.29
N LYS A 77 -19.72 -5.73 4.85
CA LYS A 77 -21.05 -5.44 5.40
C LYS A 77 -21.24 -5.93 6.83
N ASP A 78 -20.46 -6.92 7.26
CA ASP A 78 -20.51 -7.49 8.60
C ASP A 78 -19.70 -6.66 9.62
N TRP A 79 -18.99 -5.62 9.16
CA TRP A 79 -18.12 -4.80 10.00
C TRP A 79 -18.87 -3.58 10.52
N LYS A 80 -18.52 -3.13 11.73
CA LYS A 80 -19.19 -2.00 12.37
C LYS A 80 -18.79 -0.68 11.71
N ILE A 81 -19.73 0.18 11.36
CA ILE A 81 -19.42 1.54 10.88
C ILE A 81 -18.78 2.37 12.00
N GLU A 82 -17.65 3.00 11.69
CA GLU A 82 -16.90 3.89 12.59
C GLU A 82 -16.93 5.36 12.08
N CYS A 83 -16.87 5.59 10.77
CA CYS A 83 -16.94 6.92 10.15
C CYS A 83 -17.50 6.86 8.72
N GLY A 84 -18.10 7.95 8.24
CA GLY A 84 -18.74 8.02 6.94
C GLY A 84 -20.04 7.22 6.86
N THR A 85 -20.76 7.37 5.75
CA THR A 85 -22.09 6.76 5.58
C THR A 85 -22.14 5.78 4.42
N ASN A 86 -21.32 5.98 3.38
CA ASN A 86 -21.37 5.20 2.16
C ASN A 86 -20.02 5.23 1.41
N PRO A 87 -19.75 4.29 0.48
CA PRO A 87 -18.51 4.27 -0.30
C PRO A 87 -18.32 5.45 -1.28
N ILE A 88 -19.39 6.13 -1.69
CA ILE A 88 -19.28 7.30 -2.58
C ILE A 88 -18.55 8.44 -1.85
N ASP A 89 -18.87 8.68 -0.58
CA ASP A 89 -18.18 9.69 0.24
C ASP A 89 -16.92 9.13 0.93
N GLY A 90 -16.86 7.81 1.07
CA GLY A 90 -15.87 7.08 1.86
C GLY A 90 -16.49 6.58 3.17
N CYS A 91 -16.28 5.30 3.48
CA CYS A 91 -16.80 4.67 4.69
C CYS A 91 -15.71 3.90 5.41
N VAL A 92 -15.52 4.19 6.70
CA VAL A 92 -14.63 3.46 7.58
C VAL A 92 -15.45 2.51 8.45
N ARG A 93 -15.10 1.22 8.42
CA ARG A 93 -15.65 0.19 9.30
C ARG A 93 -14.55 -0.44 10.16
N GLY A 94 -14.96 -1.11 11.23
CA GLY A 94 -14.08 -1.73 12.21
C GLY A 94 -14.56 -3.10 12.65
N LYS A 95 -13.60 -4.02 12.84
CA LYS A 95 -13.84 -5.36 13.40
C LYS A 95 -12.80 -5.65 14.47
N LYS A 96 -13.24 -6.15 15.63
CA LYS A 96 -12.31 -6.62 16.67
C LYS A 96 -11.63 -7.90 16.20
N SER A 97 -10.31 -7.94 16.30
CA SER A 97 -9.53 -9.17 16.11
C SER A 97 -9.46 -9.98 17.40
N ASN A 98 -9.14 -11.26 17.29
CA ASN A 98 -9.00 -12.18 18.42
C ASN A 98 -7.91 -11.74 19.42
N GLY A 99 -6.98 -10.87 19.02
CA GLY A 99 -5.91 -10.32 19.87
C GLY A 99 -6.25 -9.02 20.61
N GLY A 100 -7.52 -8.58 20.60
CA GLY A 100 -7.96 -7.37 21.30
C GLY A 100 -7.72 -6.04 20.56
N TYR A 101 -7.01 -6.06 19.44
CA TYR A 101 -6.84 -4.92 18.54
C TYR A 101 -7.98 -4.87 17.50
N LYS A 102 -8.29 -3.68 16.99
CA LYS A 102 -9.31 -3.48 15.96
C LYS A 102 -8.66 -3.37 14.58
N ILE A 103 -9.20 -4.10 13.61
CA ILE A 103 -8.88 -3.94 12.19
C ILE A 103 -9.85 -2.92 11.63
N PHE A 104 -9.32 -1.92 10.95
CA PHE A 104 -10.12 -0.92 10.24
C PHE A 104 -10.18 -1.26 8.75
N LEU A 105 -11.26 -0.84 8.13
CA LEU A 105 -11.52 -0.98 6.72
C LEU A 105 -11.95 0.39 6.19
N LEU A 106 -11.24 0.93 5.22
CA LEU A 106 -11.72 2.06 4.42
C LEU A 106 -12.23 1.53 3.09
N GLN A 107 -13.49 1.81 2.76
CA GLN A 107 -14.10 1.51 1.46
C GLN A 107 -14.48 2.81 0.75
N ALA A 108 -14.11 2.95 -0.52
CA ALA A 108 -14.42 4.12 -1.32
C ALA A 108 -14.55 3.79 -2.82
N TYR A 109 -15.38 4.55 -3.53
CA TYR A 109 -15.43 4.50 -4.99
C TYR A 109 -14.59 5.63 -5.58
N LEU A 110 -13.80 5.30 -6.60
CA LEU A 110 -12.86 6.21 -7.26
C LEU A 110 -13.06 6.16 -8.78
N ASP A 111 -13.00 7.33 -9.42
CA ASP A 111 -13.17 7.48 -10.87
C ASP A 111 -11.84 7.21 -11.61
N ILE A 112 -11.37 5.98 -11.51
CA ILE A 112 -10.14 5.49 -12.14
C ILE A 112 -10.23 3.98 -12.35
N ASN A 113 -9.62 3.49 -13.42
CA ASN A 113 -9.51 2.06 -13.65
C ASN A 113 -8.67 1.40 -12.51
N PRO A 114 -9.10 0.25 -11.96
CA PRO A 114 -8.43 -0.38 -10.83
C PRO A 114 -6.98 -0.80 -11.12
N HIS A 115 -6.65 -1.21 -12.35
CA HIS A 115 -5.27 -1.53 -12.74
C HIS A 115 -4.39 -0.28 -12.74
N GLU A 116 -4.87 0.82 -13.30
CA GLU A 116 -4.12 2.09 -13.32
C GLU A 116 -3.83 2.59 -11.90
N LEU A 117 -4.83 2.53 -11.02
CA LEU A 117 -4.63 2.89 -9.61
C LEU A 117 -3.67 1.93 -8.91
N TRP A 118 -3.75 0.64 -9.22
CA TRP A 118 -2.84 -0.36 -8.67
C TRP A 118 -1.39 -0.07 -9.03
N GLU A 119 -1.10 0.22 -10.30
CA GLU A 119 0.26 0.59 -10.76
C GLU A 119 0.80 1.82 -10.02
N GLU A 120 -0.06 2.83 -9.83
CA GLU A 120 0.29 4.04 -9.09
C GLU A 120 0.65 3.74 -7.63
N LEU A 121 -0.14 2.90 -6.95
CA LEU A 121 0.07 2.58 -5.54
C LEU A 121 1.23 1.60 -5.29
N VAL A 122 1.50 0.69 -6.24
CA VAL A 122 2.53 -0.34 -6.10
C VAL A 122 3.88 0.15 -6.58
N PHE A 123 3.98 0.50 -7.87
CA PHE A 123 5.26 0.78 -8.53
C PHE A 123 5.75 2.20 -8.30
N LYS A 124 4.83 3.15 -8.01
CA LYS A 124 5.19 4.52 -7.61
C LYS A 124 5.02 4.77 -6.11
N ALA A 125 5.01 3.71 -5.30
CA ALA A 125 4.99 3.83 -3.84
C ALA A 125 6.06 4.80 -3.27
N PRO A 126 7.30 4.85 -3.79
CA PRO A 126 8.30 5.84 -3.33
C PRO A 126 7.94 7.30 -3.64
N GLU A 127 7.03 7.53 -4.59
CA GLU A 127 6.54 8.86 -4.94
C GLU A 127 5.32 9.29 -4.12
N MET A 128 4.74 8.39 -3.33
CA MET A 128 3.59 8.67 -2.48
C MET A 128 3.76 9.93 -1.59
N PRO A 129 4.93 10.19 -0.96
CA PRO A 129 5.15 11.42 -0.19
C PRO A 129 4.96 12.72 -1.01
N LYS A 130 5.07 12.67 -2.34
CA LYS A 130 4.88 13.86 -3.21
C LYS A 130 3.42 14.33 -3.24
N TRP A 131 2.46 13.45 -2.98
CA TRP A 131 1.02 13.76 -3.06
C TRP A 131 0.24 13.42 -1.78
N ASN A 132 0.82 12.61 -0.88
CA ASN A 132 0.18 12.22 0.36
C ASN A 132 1.01 12.67 1.58
N PRO A 133 0.65 13.78 2.24
CA PRO A 133 1.39 14.29 3.40
C PRO A 133 1.26 13.40 4.65
N THR A 134 0.38 12.39 4.64
CA THR A 134 0.34 11.39 5.72
C THR A 134 1.52 10.40 5.65
N VAL A 135 2.26 10.39 4.54
CA VAL A 135 3.46 9.58 4.33
C VAL A 135 4.66 10.50 4.14
N LEU A 136 5.64 10.41 5.03
CA LEU A 136 6.83 11.26 5.01
C LEU A 136 7.97 10.67 4.16
N GLU A 137 8.02 9.34 4.08
CA GLU A 137 9.03 8.59 3.33
C GLU A 137 8.42 7.26 2.91
N SER A 138 8.81 6.76 1.74
CA SER A 138 8.47 5.43 1.26
C SER A 138 9.57 4.96 0.33
N ARG A 139 10.07 3.72 0.50
CA ARG A 139 11.07 3.12 -0.38
C ARG A 139 11.12 1.60 -0.24
N THR A 140 11.49 0.94 -1.32
CA THR A 140 11.86 -0.48 -1.28
C THR A 140 13.24 -0.63 -0.64
N ILE A 141 13.38 -1.56 0.30
CA ILE A 141 14.65 -1.90 0.96
C ILE A 141 15.29 -3.10 0.25
N HIS A 142 14.50 -4.15 0.02
CA HIS A 142 15.00 -5.41 -0.51
C HIS A 142 13.95 -6.10 -1.39
N PRO A 143 14.17 -6.16 -2.72
CA PRO A 143 13.33 -6.96 -3.61
C PRO A 143 13.50 -8.45 -3.31
N LEU A 144 12.41 -9.18 -3.09
CA LEU A 144 12.41 -10.62 -2.84
C LEU A 144 12.09 -11.40 -4.13
N THR A 145 11.05 -10.98 -4.85
CA THR A 145 10.62 -11.46 -6.16
C THR A 145 10.05 -10.29 -6.98
N ASP A 146 9.58 -10.53 -8.20
CA ASP A 146 8.93 -9.52 -9.05
C ASP A 146 7.58 -9.02 -8.47
N THR A 147 7.04 -9.74 -7.49
CA THR A 147 5.74 -9.47 -6.86
C THR A 147 5.83 -9.32 -5.35
N CYS A 148 7.03 -9.31 -4.79
CA CYS A 148 7.23 -9.26 -3.34
C CYS A 148 8.50 -8.48 -2.98
N ASP A 149 8.39 -7.57 -2.03
CA ASP A 149 9.51 -6.81 -1.50
C ASP A 149 9.45 -6.63 0.02
N ILE A 150 10.57 -6.21 0.59
CA ILE A 150 10.62 -5.59 1.91
C ILE A 150 10.68 -4.09 1.68
N SER A 151 9.70 -3.38 2.21
CA SER A 151 9.53 -1.94 2.09
C SER A 151 9.65 -1.24 3.44
N TYR A 152 10.16 0.00 3.39
CA TYR A 152 10.20 0.93 4.51
C TYR A 152 9.33 2.12 4.20
N TYR A 153 8.52 2.56 5.17
CA TYR A 153 7.82 3.83 5.05
C TYR A 153 7.64 4.50 6.41
N VAL A 154 7.46 5.81 6.37
CA VAL A 154 7.26 6.65 7.55
C VAL A 154 5.90 7.32 7.46
N ALA A 155 5.04 7.08 8.44
CA ALA A 155 3.80 7.81 8.60
C ALA A 155 4.03 9.12 9.36
N ALA A 156 3.37 10.17 8.93
CA ALA A 156 3.36 11.45 9.62
C ALA A 156 2.76 11.34 11.03
N ALA A 157 3.04 12.34 11.87
CA ALA A 157 2.35 12.43 13.16
C ALA A 157 0.84 12.67 12.92
N GLY A 158 0.01 11.96 13.66
CA GLY A 158 -1.45 12.00 13.54
C GLY A 158 -2.14 12.60 14.78
N ALA A 159 -3.47 12.64 14.73
CA ALA A 159 -4.32 13.05 15.86
C ALA A 159 -3.92 14.41 16.46
N LYS A 160 -3.66 15.41 15.60
CA LYS A 160 -3.22 16.77 15.99
C LYS A 160 -1.99 16.76 16.92
N GLY A 161 -1.06 15.84 16.68
CA GLY A 161 0.21 15.74 17.44
C GLY A 161 0.19 14.76 18.62
N LEU A 162 -0.97 14.19 18.98
CA LEU A 162 -1.08 13.19 20.04
C LEU A 162 -0.40 11.86 19.64
N VAL A 163 -0.37 11.57 18.34
CA VAL A 163 0.26 10.38 17.77
C VAL A 163 1.54 10.85 17.07
N LYS A 164 2.71 10.67 17.70
CA LYS A 164 4.04 10.86 17.09
C LYS A 164 4.20 10.14 15.72
N SER A 165 5.19 10.51 14.93
CA SER A 165 5.48 9.81 13.68
C SER A 165 5.94 8.36 13.94
N ARG A 166 5.53 7.44 13.06
CA ARG A 166 5.90 6.02 13.10
C ARG A 166 6.63 5.62 11.83
N ASP A 167 7.65 4.78 11.97
CA ASP A 167 8.26 4.07 10.85
C ASP A 167 7.81 2.61 10.84
N PHE A 168 7.77 2.02 9.65
CA PHE A 168 7.33 0.65 9.43
C PHE A 168 8.30 -0.06 8.49
N VAL A 169 8.56 -1.33 8.79
CA VAL A 169 9.24 -2.25 7.89
C VAL A 169 8.27 -3.39 7.61
N VAL A 170 7.95 -3.59 6.34
CA VAL A 170 6.84 -4.44 5.91
C VAL A 170 7.30 -5.34 4.78
N VAL A 171 7.01 -6.65 4.89
CA VAL A 171 7.03 -7.49 3.70
C VAL A 171 5.72 -7.27 2.95
N ARG A 172 5.81 -6.92 1.68
CA ARG A 172 4.68 -6.53 0.84
C ARG A 172 4.63 -7.43 -0.38
N ARG A 173 3.44 -7.94 -0.71
CA ARG A 173 3.15 -8.71 -1.92
C ARG A 173 2.04 -8.05 -2.72
N TRP A 174 2.16 -8.06 -4.04
CA TRP A 174 1.15 -7.52 -4.95
C TRP A 174 0.84 -8.48 -6.10
N GLY A 175 -0.30 -8.28 -6.74
CA GLY A 175 -0.74 -9.04 -7.90
C GLY A 175 -2.22 -8.83 -8.20
N ASN A 176 -2.79 -9.72 -9.01
CA ASN A 176 -4.22 -9.82 -9.26
C ASN A 176 -4.72 -11.20 -8.83
N ARG A 177 -5.88 -11.29 -8.17
CA ARG A 177 -6.60 -12.55 -7.91
C ARG A 177 -8.04 -12.38 -8.32
N ARG A 178 -8.49 -13.16 -9.32
CA ARG A 178 -9.87 -13.18 -9.83
C ARG A 178 -10.41 -11.77 -10.17
N GLY A 179 -9.61 -10.97 -10.86
CA GLY A 179 -9.97 -9.61 -11.27
C GLY A 179 -9.82 -8.54 -10.18
N ILE A 180 -9.31 -8.90 -9.00
CA ILE A 180 -9.06 -7.97 -7.90
C ILE A 180 -7.57 -7.70 -7.81
N TYR A 181 -7.16 -6.45 -8.01
CA TYR A 181 -5.77 -6.04 -7.87
C TYR A 181 -5.45 -5.77 -6.41
N MET A 182 -4.32 -6.28 -5.92
CA MET A 182 -4.00 -6.27 -4.49
C MET A 182 -2.58 -5.80 -4.24
N SER A 183 -2.37 -5.11 -3.12
CA SER A 183 -1.06 -4.89 -2.51
C SER A 183 -1.21 -4.99 -1.00
N VAL A 184 -0.69 -6.08 -0.45
CA VAL A 184 -0.87 -6.48 0.93
C VAL A 184 0.47 -6.64 1.63
N GLY A 185 0.48 -6.52 2.95
CA GLY A 185 1.70 -6.69 3.71
C GLY A 185 1.48 -6.78 5.20
N VAL A 186 2.55 -7.18 5.87
CA VAL A 186 2.63 -7.34 7.33
C VAL A 186 3.99 -6.86 7.82
N SER A 187 4.05 -6.29 9.02
CA SER A 187 5.32 -5.86 9.57
C SER A 187 6.23 -7.03 9.91
N ILE A 188 7.52 -6.87 9.60
CA ILE A 188 8.55 -7.87 9.89
C ILE A 188 9.69 -7.25 10.71
N THR A 189 10.47 -8.10 11.38
CA THR A 189 11.78 -7.70 11.89
C THR A 189 12.83 -7.92 10.79
N TYR A 190 13.44 -6.84 10.32
CA TYR A 190 14.48 -6.90 9.29
C TYR A 190 15.80 -6.33 9.83
N PRO A 191 16.87 -7.14 9.95
CA PRO A 191 18.16 -6.68 10.50
C PRO A 191 18.77 -5.50 9.74
N GLY A 192 18.52 -5.38 8.43
CA GLY A 192 19.00 -4.27 7.61
C GLY A 192 18.25 -2.94 7.84
N MET A 193 17.20 -2.92 8.67
CA MET A 193 16.46 -1.70 9.01
C MET A 193 15.99 -1.71 10.48
N PRO A 194 16.93 -1.63 11.44
CA PRO A 194 16.60 -1.59 12.87
C PRO A 194 15.82 -0.31 13.23
N PRO A 195 15.12 -0.28 14.39
CA PRO A 195 14.44 0.92 14.87
C PRO A 195 15.40 2.11 15.01
N VAL A 196 14.94 3.30 14.61
CA VAL A 196 15.71 4.56 14.72
C VAL A 196 15.07 5.50 15.74
N LYS A 197 15.87 6.33 16.43
CA LYS A 197 15.37 7.23 17.51
C LYS A 197 14.35 8.27 17.03
N LYS A 198 14.36 8.63 15.75
CA LYS A 198 13.54 9.70 15.17
C LYS A 198 12.05 9.34 15.12
N HIS A 199 11.72 8.07 14.99
CA HIS A 199 10.35 7.57 14.80
C HIS A 199 10.06 6.43 15.78
N VAL A 200 8.80 6.26 16.15
CA VAL A 200 8.39 5.07 16.91
C VAL A 200 8.20 3.92 15.91
N ARG A 201 8.84 2.76 16.13
CA ARG A 201 8.62 1.58 15.27
C ARG A 201 7.19 1.06 15.42
N GLY A 202 6.35 1.37 14.44
CA GLY A 202 5.02 0.83 14.31
C GLY A 202 5.04 -0.63 13.83
N GLU A 203 3.94 -1.34 14.08
CA GLU A 203 3.76 -2.72 13.64
C GLU A 203 2.39 -2.85 12.98
N ASN A 204 2.38 -3.22 11.71
CA ASN A 204 1.16 -3.65 11.05
C ASN A 204 0.97 -5.14 11.24
N GLY A 205 -0.24 -5.55 11.60
CA GLY A 205 -0.68 -6.90 11.28
C GLY A 205 -1.02 -7.03 9.79
N PRO A 206 -1.52 -8.19 9.35
CA PRO A 206 -1.96 -8.42 7.98
C PRO A 206 -2.97 -7.34 7.53
N GLY A 207 -2.72 -6.74 6.38
CA GLY A 207 -3.56 -5.71 5.79
C GLY A 207 -3.09 -5.34 4.38
N GLY A 208 -3.75 -4.36 3.77
CA GLY A 208 -3.43 -3.96 2.40
C GLY A 208 -4.58 -3.33 1.64
N VAL A 209 -4.29 -2.96 0.39
CA VAL A 209 -5.26 -2.40 -0.55
C VAL A 209 -5.75 -3.47 -1.52
N LEU A 210 -7.06 -3.48 -1.78
CA LEU A 210 -7.74 -4.27 -2.81
C LEU A 210 -8.49 -3.29 -3.70
N LEU A 211 -8.38 -3.51 -5.01
CA LEU A 211 -8.91 -2.64 -6.05
C LEU A 211 -9.69 -3.50 -7.03
N ALA A 212 -11.01 -3.35 -7.01
CA ALA A 212 -11.93 -4.09 -7.89
C ALA A 212 -12.64 -3.12 -8.85
N PRO A 213 -13.04 -3.56 -10.05
CA PRO A 213 -13.92 -2.77 -10.90
C PRO A 213 -15.32 -2.68 -10.28
N LEU A 214 -15.99 -1.54 -10.45
CA LEU A 214 -17.41 -1.46 -10.09
C LEU A 214 -18.27 -2.25 -11.08
N PRO A 215 -19.37 -2.91 -10.63
CA PRO A 215 -20.26 -3.64 -11.52
C PRO A 215 -20.82 -2.74 -12.64
N GLY A 216 -20.52 -3.10 -13.89
CA GLY A 216 -20.95 -2.33 -15.07
C GLY A 216 -20.11 -1.08 -15.37
N GLU A 217 -19.12 -0.74 -14.54
CA GLU A 217 -18.30 0.48 -14.66
C GLU A 217 -16.81 0.14 -14.55
N SER A 218 -16.22 -0.49 -15.56
CA SER A 218 -14.82 -0.96 -15.55
C SER A 218 -13.75 0.15 -15.43
N ASN A 219 -14.13 1.40 -15.66
CA ASN A 219 -13.28 2.58 -15.46
C ASN A 219 -13.43 3.22 -14.07
N LYS A 220 -14.22 2.61 -13.18
CA LYS A 220 -14.34 3.00 -11.78
C LYS A 220 -13.87 1.87 -10.88
N CYS A 221 -13.23 2.26 -9.79
CA CYS A 221 -12.60 1.36 -8.86
C CYS A 221 -13.34 1.40 -7.52
N GLU A 222 -13.71 0.23 -7.02
CA GLU A 222 -13.91 0.01 -5.60
C GLU A 222 -12.54 -0.14 -4.93
N PHE A 223 -12.17 0.86 -4.15
CA PHE A 223 -10.98 0.89 -3.32
C PHE A 223 -11.33 0.40 -1.91
N THR A 224 -10.59 -0.60 -1.45
CA THR A 224 -10.73 -1.16 -0.11
C THR A 224 -9.36 -1.23 0.56
N TRP A 225 -9.19 -0.59 1.72
CA TRP A 225 -7.97 -0.65 2.51
C TRP A 225 -8.22 -1.26 3.89
N TYR A 226 -7.69 -2.45 4.11
CA TYR A 226 -7.63 -3.10 5.41
C TYR A 226 -6.40 -2.59 6.18
N CYS A 227 -6.65 -1.82 7.23
CA CYS A 227 -5.64 -1.24 8.09
C CYS A 227 -5.65 -1.94 9.47
N ASN A 228 -4.68 -2.82 9.68
CA ASN A 228 -4.41 -3.46 10.95
C ASN A 228 -3.08 -2.92 11.49
N THR A 229 -3.12 -1.91 12.34
CA THR A 229 -1.90 -1.28 12.85
C THR A 229 -1.93 -1.16 14.37
N ASN A 230 -0.83 -1.58 14.98
CA ASN A 230 -0.52 -1.28 16.37
C ASN A 230 0.33 -0.02 16.41
N LEU A 231 -0.30 1.11 16.72
CA LEU A 231 0.41 2.39 16.83
C LEU A 231 1.37 2.45 18.03
N LYS A 232 1.27 1.49 18.96
CA LYS A 232 1.99 1.41 20.25
C LYS A 232 1.78 2.65 21.14
N GLY A 233 1.95 2.46 22.45
CA GLY A 233 1.84 3.51 23.46
C GLY A 233 0.58 3.41 24.34
N MET A 234 0.43 4.36 25.26
CA MET A 234 -0.65 4.39 26.27
C MET A 234 -1.77 5.35 25.87
N LEU A 235 -2.42 5.10 24.73
CA LEU A 235 -3.60 5.89 24.31
C LEU A 235 -4.88 5.12 24.64
N PRO A 236 -5.93 5.78 25.17
CA PRO A 236 -7.23 5.14 25.33
C PRO A 236 -7.76 4.59 24.00
N HIS A 237 -8.32 3.37 23.99
CA HIS A 237 -8.80 2.73 22.76
C HIS A 237 -9.76 3.60 21.93
N LYS A 238 -10.69 4.32 22.58
CA LYS A 238 -11.62 5.22 21.88
C LYS A 238 -10.88 6.32 21.10
N LEU A 239 -9.81 6.86 21.67
CA LEU A 239 -9.00 7.90 21.02
C LEU A 239 -8.22 7.33 19.83
N VAL A 240 -7.69 6.11 19.97
CA VAL A 240 -7.05 5.38 18.87
C VAL A 240 -8.05 5.18 17.74
N ASP A 241 -9.26 4.71 18.05
CA ASP A 241 -10.29 4.45 17.04
C ASP A 241 -10.68 5.71 16.26
N THR A 242 -10.91 6.84 16.95
CA THR A 242 -11.19 8.12 16.29
C THR A 242 -10.01 8.61 15.45
N ALA A 243 -8.79 8.47 15.95
CA ALA A 243 -7.58 8.86 15.21
C ALA A 243 -7.39 8.03 13.94
N MET A 244 -7.65 6.72 14.01
CA MET A 244 -7.59 5.80 12.86
C MET A 244 -8.64 6.16 11.82
N GLY A 245 -9.89 6.42 12.23
CA GLY A 245 -10.94 6.87 11.31
C GLY A 245 -10.56 8.16 10.57
N GLY A 246 -10.06 9.16 11.30
CA GLY A 246 -9.58 10.42 10.70
C GLY A 246 -8.42 10.21 9.73
N MET A 247 -7.42 9.40 10.10
CA MET A 247 -6.26 9.09 9.25
C MET A 247 -6.67 8.42 7.94
N LEU A 248 -7.59 7.47 7.98
CA LEU A 248 -8.10 6.80 6.78
C LEU A 248 -8.86 7.78 5.87
N MET A 249 -9.69 8.64 6.43
CA MET A 249 -10.40 9.66 5.65
C MET A 249 -9.45 10.71 5.06
N ASP A 250 -8.40 11.10 5.79
CA ASP A 250 -7.35 11.98 5.27
C ASP A 250 -6.61 11.30 4.10
N TYR A 251 -6.25 10.03 4.23
CA TYR A 251 -5.64 9.26 3.14
C TYR A 251 -6.55 9.25 1.90
N LEU A 252 -7.85 8.99 2.07
CA LEU A 252 -8.82 9.00 0.96
C LEU A 252 -8.86 10.36 0.27
N LYS A 253 -8.86 11.46 1.03
CA LYS A 253 -8.84 12.82 0.48
C LYS A 253 -7.64 13.04 -0.43
N TYR A 254 -6.43 12.68 0.02
CA TYR A 254 -5.22 12.84 -0.79
C TYR A 254 -5.20 11.88 -2.00
N LEU A 255 -5.74 10.68 -1.84
CA LEU A 255 -5.86 9.72 -2.93
C LEU A 255 -6.81 10.22 -4.03
N ARG A 256 -7.96 10.80 -3.67
CA ARG A 256 -8.89 11.41 -4.63
C ARG A 256 -8.23 12.54 -5.42
N PHE A 257 -7.50 13.41 -4.73
CA PHE A 257 -6.74 14.46 -5.40
C PHE A 257 -5.69 13.88 -6.37
N ARG A 258 -5.01 12.79 -5.99
CA ARG A 258 -4.07 12.10 -6.89
C ARG A 258 -4.77 11.50 -8.11
N VAL A 259 -5.94 10.88 -7.94
CA VAL A 259 -6.75 10.34 -9.03
C VAL A 259 -7.15 11.44 -10.02
N GLU A 260 -7.59 12.60 -9.54
CA GLU A 260 -7.90 13.75 -10.41
C GLU A 260 -6.68 14.21 -11.23
N GLN A 261 -5.49 14.23 -10.62
CA GLN A 261 -4.26 14.58 -11.33
C GLN A 261 -3.92 13.57 -12.43
N ILE A 262 -4.08 12.27 -12.15
CA ILE A 262 -3.83 11.20 -13.13
C ILE A 262 -4.81 11.32 -14.32
N ASN A 263 -6.09 11.58 -14.03
CA ASN A 263 -7.09 11.77 -15.07
C ASN A 263 -6.78 12.97 -15.97
N LYS A 264 -6.42 14.12 -15.37
CA LYS A 264 -5.98 15.31 -16.12
C LYS A 264 -4.76 15.04 -17.01
N GLN A 265 -3.77 14.31 -16.51
CA GLN A 265 -2.57 13.96 -17.29
C GLN A 265 -2.90 13.07 -18.50
N ARG A 266 -4.00 12.32 -18.43
CA ARG A 266 -4.48 11.42 -19.50
C ARG A 266 -5.56 12.05 -20.39
N GLY A 267 -5.95 13.29 -20.14
CA GLY A 267 -7.00 13.97 -20.91
C GLY A 267 -8.40 13.42 -20.67
N ARG A 268 -8.65 12.86 -19.48
CA ARG A 268 -9.98 12.44 -19.00
C ARG A 268 -10.57 13.47 -18.06
#